data_AF-A0A0C9UCM6-F1
#
_entry.id   AF-A0A0C9UCM6-F1
#
_cell.length_a   1.000
_cell.length_b   1.000
_cell.length_c   1.000
_cell.angle_alpha   90.00
_cell.angle_beta   90.00
_cell.angle_gamma   90.00
#
_symmetry.space_group_name_H-M   'P 1'
#
loop_
_entity.id
_entity.type
_entity.pdbx_description
1 polymer ?
#
loop_
_entity_poly.entity_id
_entity_poly.type
_entity_poly.pdbx_seq_one_letter_code
_entity_poly.pdbx_strand_id
1 'polypeptide(L)' 'LTLKQRDIFHTFVQAVEQNLPLYVFIDGKAGCGKTFLIEAIVNYVCCQGKIAFVTATSAFTALLYPGGRTTHSAFKVSL' A
#
# COMPACT_ATOMS: atom_id res chain seq x y z
N LEU A 1 -3.35 -10.32 10.55
CA LEU A 1 -3.73 -10.56 9.15
C LEU A 1 -4.57 -11.84 9.11
N THR A 2 -5.71 -11.84 8.41
CA THR A 2 -6.40 -13.10 8.08
C THR A 2 -5.53 -13.96 7.16
N LEU A 3 -5.86 -15.25 6.97
CA LEU A 3 -5.08 -16.14 6.09
C LEU A 3 -4.87 -15.52 4.70
N LYS A 4 -5.95 -15.04 4.06
CA LYS A 4 -5.86 -14.38 2.75
C LYS A 4 -5.00 -13.12 2.76
N GLN A 5 -5.13 -12.27 3.79
CA GLN A 5 -4.31 -11.07 3.90
C GLN A 5 -2.82 -11.42 4.12
N ARG A 6 -2.54 -12.49 4.87
CA ARG A 6 -1.18 -12.98 5.11
C ARG A 6 -0.55 -13.51 3.82
N ASP A 7 -1.31 -14.22 3.00
CA ASP A 7 -0.84 -14.70 1.70
C ASP A 7 -0.46 -13.53 0.78
N ILE A 8 -1.33 -12.52 0.68
CA ILE A 8 -1.05 -11.30 -0.09
C ILE A 8 0.19 -10.58 0.45
N PHE A 9 0.29 -10.42 1.78
CA PHE A 9 1.44 -9.78 2.42
C PHE A 9 2.74 -10.53 2.10
N HIS A 10 2.75 -11.87 2.17
CA HIS A 10 3.93 -12.67 1.81
C HIS A 10 4.32 -12.52 0.34
N THR A 11 3.35 -12.44 -0.59
CA THR A 11 3.64 -12.16 -2.00
C THR A 11 4.38 -10.83 -2.17
N PHE A 12 3.96 -9.79 -1.44
CA PHE A 12 4.65 -8.49 -1.44
C PHE A 12 6.05 -8.57 -0.85
N VAL A 13 6.19 -9.20 0.32
CA VAL A 13 7.48 -9.39 0.99
C VAL A 13 8.47 -10.07 0.06
N GLN A 14 8.06 -11.16 -0.57
CA GLN A 14 8.92 -11.89 -1.51
C GLN A 14 9.35 -11.02 -2.70
N ALA A 15 8.43 -10.27 -3.30
CA ALA A 15 8.75 -9.37 -4.41
C ALA A 15 9.75 -8.27 -3.98
N VAL A 16 9.56 -7.70 -2.78
CA VAL A 16 10.45 -6.68 -2.21
C VAL A 16 11.84 -7.27 -1.93
N GLU A 17 11.93 -8.45 -1.34
CA GLU A 17 13.20 -9.11 -1.01
C GLU A 17 13.98 -9.51 -2.28
N GLN A 18 13.27 -10.00 -3.30
CA GLN A 18 13.85 -10.41 -4.57
C GLN A 18 14.07 -9.26 -5.56
N ASN A 19 13.68 -8.02 -5.21
CA ASN A 19 13.68 -6.85 -6.07
C ASN A 19 12.97 -7.10 -7.42
N LEU A 20 11.86 -7.83 -7.38
CA LEU A 20 11.02 -8.13 -8.53
C LEU A 20 9.91 -7.09 -8.69
N PRO A 21 9.54 -6.73 -9.94
CA PRO A 21 8.35 -5.92 -10.16
C PRO A 21 7.09 -6.70 -9.76
N LEU A 22 6.16 -6.02 -9.08
CA LEU A 22 4.86 -6.57 -8.71
C LEU A 22 3.77 -5.53 -8.97
N TYR A 23 2.81 -5.88 -9.84
CA TYR A 23 1.63 -5.08 -10.13
C TYR A 23 0.41 -5.86 -9.68
N VAL A 24 -0.35 -5.32 -8.73
CA VAL A 24 -1.52 -6.01 -8.16
C VAL A 24 -2.69 -5.06 -7.95
N PHE A 25 -3.89 -5.63 -8.00
CA PHE A 25 -5.12 -4.97 -7.60
C PHE A 25 -5.75 -5.78 -6.46
N ILE A 26 -5.91 -5.17 -5.29
CA ILE A 26 -6.50 -5.82 -4.12
C ILE A 26 -7.94 -5.36 -3.98
N ASP A 27 -8.87 -6.23 -4.37
CA ASP A 27 -10.30 -6.01 -4.14
C ASP A 27 -10.80 -6.78 -2.92
N GLY A 28 -11.83 -6.23 -2.28
CA GLY A 28 -12.49 -6.83 -1.14
C GLY A 28 -13.66 -5.98 -0.66
N LYS A 29 -14.63 -6.61 0.00
CA LYS A 29 -15.78 -5.91 0.55
C LYS A 29 -15.37 -4.88 1.62
N ALA A 30 -16.28 -3.97 1.95
CA ALA A 30 -16.11 -3.10 3.11
C ALA A 30 -15.87 -3.95 4.37
N GLY A 31 -14.97 -3.50 5.25
CA GLY A 31 -14.62 -4.23 6.47
C GLY A 31 -13.59 -5.37 6.31
N CYS A 32 -13.14 -5.71 5.08
CA CYS A 32 -12.13 -6.76 4.90
C CYS A 32 -10.68 -6.35 5.26
N GLY A 33 -10.48 -5.21 5.93
CA GLY A 33 -9.16 -4.76 6.38
C GLY A 33 -8.15 -4.44 5.28
N LYS A 34 -8.61 -3.98 4.10
CA LYS A 34 -7.72 -3.59 2.98
C LYS A 34 -6.72 -2.50 3.39
N THR A 35 -7.20 -1.46 4.07
CA THR A 35 -6.37 -0.37 4.61
C THR A 35 -5.27 -0.91 5.51
N PHE A 36 -5.62 -1.80 6.45
CA PHE A 36 -4.67 -2.43 7.35
C PHE A 36 -3.60 -3.25 6.61
N LEU A 37 -3.99 -3.97 5.55
CA LEU A 37 -3.05 -4.73 4.72
C LEU A 37 -2.08 -3.80 3.96
N ILE A 38 -2.58 -2.70 3.37
CA ILE A 38 -1.73 -1.72 2.69
C ILE A 38 -0.77 -1.06 3.68
N GLU A 39 -1.25 -0.68 4.86
CA GLU A 39 -0.43 -0.09 5.93
C GLU A 39 0.69 -1.05 6.36
N ALA A 40 0.39 -2.34 6.55
CA ALA A 40 1.39 -3.35 6.87
C ALA A 40 2.47 -3.47 5.79
N ILE A 41 2.08 -3.45 4.51
CA ILE A 41 3.04 -3.49 3.38
C ILE A 41 3.93 -2.25 3.39
N VAL A 42 3.35 -1.06 3.54
CA VAL A 42 4.08 0.22 3.59
C VAL A 42 5.08 0.22 4.74
N ASN A 43 4.65 -0.18 5.93
CA ASN A 43 5.52 -0.25 7.11
C ASN A 43 6.67 -1.24 6.89
N TYR A 44 6.40 -2.42 6.31
CA TYR A 44 7.45 -3.38 6.00
C TYR A 44 8.49 -2.79 5.03
N VAL A 45 8.05 -2.15 3.94
CA VAL A 45 8.97 -1.51 2.97
C VAL A 45 9.82 -0.43 3.63
N CYS A 46 9.23 0.44 4.45
CA CYS A 46 9.95 1.48 5.18
C CYS A 46 10.94 0.90 6.21
N CYS A 47 10.57 -0.16 6.93
CA CYS A 47 11.47 -0.85 7.86
C CYS A 47 12.69 -1.48 7.17
N GLN A 48 12.58 -1.83 5.90
CA GLN A 48 13.72 -2.31 5.08
C GLN A 48 14.59 -1.16 4.54
N GLY A 49 14.36 0.09 4.97
CA GLY A 49 15.07 1.27 4.48
C GLY A 49 14.72 1.65 3.03
N LYS A 50 13.65 1.07 2.47
CA LYS A 50 13.16 1.37 1.11
C LYS A 50 12.08 2.46 1.16
N ILE A 51 11.85 3.09 0.00
CA ILE A 51 10.86 4.17 -0.12
C ILE A 51 9.50 3.58 -0.50
N ALA A 52 8.49 3.77 0.36
CA ALA A 52 7.09 3.51 0.02
C ALA A 52 6.41 4.81 -0.43
N PHE A 53 6.05 4.91 -1.71
CA PHE A 53 5.30 6.06 -2.26
C PHE A 53 3.80 5.74 -2.29
N VAL A 54 3.05 6.25 -1.31
CA VAL A 54 1.62 5.97 -1.17
C VAL A 54 0.78 7.12 -1.70
N THR A 55 -0.16 6.80 -2.58
CA THR A 55 -1.17 7.76 -3.04
C THR A 55 -2.57 7.24 -2.81
N ALA A 56 -3.51 8.16 -2.57
CA ALA A 56 -4.91 7.84 -2.39
C ALA A 56 -5.81 8.80 -3.17
N THR A 57 -7.02 8.37 -3.51
CA THR A 57 -7.98 9.23 -4.24
C THR A 57 -8.58 10.32 -3.35
N SER A 58 -8.79 10.04 -2.06
CA SER A 58 -9.30 11.01 -1.09
C SER A 58 -8.21 11.49 -0.13
N ALA A 59 -8.33 12.73 0.33
CA ALA A 59 -7.42 13.29 1.33
C ALA A 59 -7.48 12.51 2.65
N PHE A 60 -8.67 12.07 3.07
CA PHE A 60 -8.84 11.28 4.29
C PHE A 60 -8.08 9.95 4.22
N THR A 61 -8.15 9.23 3.10
CA THR A 61 -7.42 7.98 2.92
C THR A 61 -5.92 8.22 2.84
N ALA A 62 -5.47 9.34 2.27
CA ALA A 62 -4.05 9.69 2.22
C ALA A 62 -3.44 9.87 3.62
N LEU A 63 -4.20 10.46 4.56
CA LEU A 63 -3.77 10.69 5.94
C LEU A 63 -3.52 9.40 6.74
N LEU A 64 -4.05 8.26 6.29
CA LEU A 64 -3.86 6.97 6.96
C LEU A 64 -2.46 6.40 6.75
N TYR A 65 -1.65 6.98 5.85
CA TYR A 65 -0.33 6.47 5.51
C TYR A 65 0.74 7.54 5.78
N PRO A 66 1.88 7.17 6.39
CA PRO A 66 3.00 8.08 6.56
C PRO A 66 3.45 8.70 5.24
N GLY A 67 3.40 10.04 5.14
CA GLY A 67 3.76 10.75 3.91
C GLY A 67 2.77 10.58 2.74
N GLY A 68 1.60 9.99 2.98
CA GLY A 68 0.57 9.77 1.97
C GLY A 68 0.08 11.07 1.35
N ARG A 69 -0.17 11.04 0.04
CA ARG A 69 -0.66 12.20 -0.73
C ARG A 69 -1.87 11.81 -1.56
N THR A 70 -2.69 12.80 -1.92
CA THR A 70 -3.74 12.54 -2.91
C THR A 70 -3.12 12.28 -4.27
N THR A 71 -3.71 11.43 -5.10
CA THR A 71 -3.22 11.18 -6.48
C THR A 71 -3.07 12.49 -7.25
N HIS A 72 -4.02 13.43 -7.10
CA HIS A 72 -3.92 14.77 -7.70
C HIS A 72 -2.66 15.54 -7.27
N SER A 73 -2.38 15.63 -5.97
CA SER A 73 -1.21 16.36 -5.47
C SER A 73 0.11 15.62 -5.75
N ALA A 74 0.09 14.29 -5.69
CA ALA A 74 1.25 13.44 -5.91
C ALA A 74 1.75 13.51 -7.36
N PHE A 75 0.83 13.46 -8.33
CA PHE A 75 1.14 13.42 -9.75
C PHE A 75 0.93 14.77 -10.46
N LYS A 76 0.55 15.82 -9.72
CA LYS A 76 0.22 17.15 -10.27
C LYS A 76 -0.82 17.07 -11.41
N VAL A 77 -1.76 16.13 -11.27
CA VAL A 77 -2.85 15.98 -12.24
C VAL A 77 -3.85 17.10 -11.94
N SER A 78 -3.93 18.04 -12.87
CA SER A 78 -5.01 19.04 -12.87
C SER A 78 -6.34 18.31 -13.00
N LEU A 79 -7.31 18.72 -12.17
CA LEU A 79 -8.69 18.27 -12.29
C LEU A 79 -9.32 18.81 -13.57
#